data_AF-A0A1G9P1P8-F1
#
_entry.id   AF-A0A1G9P1P8-F1
#
_cell.length_a   1.000
_cell.length_b   1.000
_cell.length_c   1.000
_cell.angle_alpha   90.00
_cell.angle_beta   90.00
_cell.angle_gamma   90.00
#
_symmetry.space_group_name_H-M   'P 1'
#
loop_
_entity.id
_entity.type
_entity.pdbx_description
1 polymer ?
#
loop_
_entity_poly.entity_id
_entity_poly.type
_entity_poly.pdbx_seq_one_letter_code
_entity_poly.pdbx_strand_id
1 'polypeptide(L)'
;MKQQTLASLLKISQGYLSRLEAGQIRPRGDTLSRIEDLLGAPEQISLLDQVMLTVRLCPHMACLIEGSRPFTLLASSQGNASPRSPFHECRENQPLLCPDLTSFMEGIRTLTELKHEGALQGAAGHIWHRQASAEPTAMKSIHIPIGTGPNRCMWHTITIPITETEFAQTELEWDGRLTLEGQAGLATRRPDLDEKTAKLRK
;
A
#
# COMPACT_ATOMS: atom_id res chain seq x y z
N MET A 1 -19.51 2.16 -15.67
CA MET A 1 -20.83 2.67 -16.13
C MET A 1 -20.81 2.84 -17.64
N LYS A 2 -21.89 2.53 -18.37
CA LYS A 2 -21.95 2.78 -19.83
C LYS A 2 -22.14 4.28 -20.09
N GLN A 3 -21.55 4.78 -21.18
CA GLN A 3 -21.58 6.19 -21.56
C GLN A 3 -23.02 6.74 -21.68
N GLN A 4 -23.94 5.93 -22.19
CA GLN A 4 -25.35 6.28 -22.31
C GLN A 4 -26.04 6.46 -20.94
N THR A 5 -25.68 5.64 -19.95
CA THR A 5 -26.18 5.75 -18.56
C THR A 5 -25.63 7.01 -17.89
N LEU A 6 -24.34 7.31 -18.06
CA LEU A 6 -23.71 8.51 -17.52
C LEU A 6 -24.31 9.79 -18.15
N ALA A 7 -24.55 9.78 -19.46
CA ALA A 7 -25.19 10.90 -20.16
C ALA A 7 -26.60 11.19 -19.61
N SER A 8 -27.40 10.14 -19.36
CA SER A 8 -28.72 10.27 -18.75
C SER A 8 -28.65 10.83 -17.32
N LEU A 9 -27.70 10.36 -16.49
CA LEU A 9 -27.51 10.85 -15.13
C LEU A 9 -27.11 12.34 -15.10
N LEU A 10 -26.22 12.75 -16.01
CA LEU A 10 -25.77 14.13 -16.14
C LEU A 10 -26.79 15.03 -16.87
N LYS A 11 -27.87 14.45 -17.41
CA LYS A 11 -28.87 15.11 -18.26
C LYS A 11 -28.25 15.83 -19.46
N ILE A 12 -27.32 15.17 -20.14
CA ILE A 12 -26.64 15.63 -21.36
C ILE A 12 -26.80 14.60 -22.48
N SER A 13 -26.51 14.99 -23.72
CA SER A 13 -26.49 14.03 -24.83
C SER A 13 -25.23 13.16 -24.79
N GLN A 14 -25.35 11.92 -25.28
CA GLN A 14 -24.21 11.01 -25.38
C GLN A 14 -23.08 11.60 -26.25
N GLY A 15 -23.42 12.31 -27.33
CA GLY A 15 -22.44 12.99 -28.18
C GLY A 15 -21.69 14.11 -27.45
N TYR A 16 -22.36 14.84 -26.56
CA TYR A 16 -21.71 15.86 -25.72
C TYR A 16 -20.75 15.20 -24.71
N LEU A 17 -21.18 14.11 -24.06
CA LEU A 17 -20.33 13.34 -23.15
C LEU A 17 -19.10 12.75 -23.86
N SER A 18 -19.25 12.21 -25.07
CA SER A 18 -18.12 11.69 -25.85
C SER A 18 -17.09 12.77 -26.17
N ARG A 19 -17.52 13.99 -26.48
CA ARG A 19 -16.61 15.13 -26.71
C ARG A 19 -15.92 15.60 -25.43
N LEU A 20 -16.60 15.52 -24.29
CA LEU A 20 -16.01 15.80 -22.97
C LEU A 20 -14.90 14.79 -22.63
N GLU A 21 -15.18 13.48 -22.75
CA GLU A 21 -14.22 12.41 -22.47
C GLU A 21 -13.00 12.46 -23.40
N ALA A 22 -13.20 12.85 -24.66
CA ALA A 22 -12.12 13.05 -25.63
C ALA A 22 -11.31 14.35 -25.39
N GLY A 23 -11.64 15.14 -24.36
CA GLY A 23 -10.96 16.41 -24.04
C GLY A 23 -11.20 17.54 -25.04
N GLN A 24 -12.15 17.38 -25.98
CA GLN A 24 -12.41 18.34 -27.06
C GLN A 24 -13.21 19.55 -26.58
N ILE A 25 -13.95 19.41 -25.48
CA ILE A 25 -14.73 20.48 -24.85
C ILE A 25 -14.55 20.41 -23.33
N ARG A 26 -14.71 21.55 -22.65
CA ARG A 26 -14.75 21.60 -21.18
C ARG A 26 -16.19 21.80 -20.69
N PRO A 27 -16.61 21.11 -19.61
CA PRO A 27 -17.92 21.33 -19.02
C PRO A 27 -17.94 22.71 -18.33
N ARG A 28 -19.09 23.38 -18.35
CA ARG A 28 -19.29 24.70 -17.74
C ARG A 28 -20.67 24.78 -17.08
N GLY A 29 -20.80 25.64 -16.07
CA GLY A 29 -22.05 25.91 -15.36
C GLY A 29 -22.65 24.64 -14.76
N ASP A 30 -23.96 24.48 -14.88
CA ASP A 30 -24.72 23.35 -14.33
C ASP A 30 -24.16 21.97 -14.68
N THR A 31 -23.58 21.78 -15.87
CA THR A 31 -23.01 20.48 -16.24
C THR A 31 -21.76 20.17 -15.44
N LEU A 32 -20.93 21.18 -15.14
CA LEU A 32 -19.77 21.01 -14.27
C LEU A 32 -20.22 20.66 -12.85
N SER A 33 -21.18 21.40 -12.30
CA SER A 33 -21.69 21.13 -10.95
C SER A 33 -22.34 19.75 -10.84
N ARG A 34 -23.10 19.31 -11.84
CA ARG A 34 -23.65 17.94 -11.86
C ARG A 34 -22.58 16.87 -11.95
N ILE A 35 -21.48 17.12 -12.67
CA ILE A 35 -20.34 16.20 -12.71
C ILE A 35 -19.67 16.15 -11.34
N GLU A 36 -19.46 17.30 -10.70
CA GLU A 36 -18.87 17.40 -9.35
C GLU A 36 -19.75 16.70 -8.31
N ASP A 37 -21.06 16.91 -8.33
CA ASP A 37 -22.03 16.25 -7.45
C ASP A 37 -22.03 14.72 -7.68
N LEU A 38 -21.97 14.28 -8.95
CA LEU A 38 -21.94 12.86 -9.29
C LEU A 38 -20.63 12.20 -8.84
N LEU A 39 -19.50 12.89 -8.95
CA LEU A 39 -18.20 12.41 -8.46
C LEU A 39 -18.10 12.44 -6.93
N GLY A 40 -18.80 13.36 -6.27
CA GLY A 40 -18.88 13.46 -4.82
C GLY A 40 -19.88 12.51 -4.16
N ALA A 41 -20.77 11.89 -4.92
CA ALA A 41 -21.76 10.94 -4.40
C ALA A 41 -21.06 9.66 -3.90
N PRO A 42 -21.26 9.24 -2.62
CA PRO A 42 -20.60 8.06 -2.03
C PRO A 42 -20.79 6.76 -2.84
N GLU A 43 -21.92 6.64 -3.53
CA GLU A 43 -22.30 5.52 -4.38
C GLU A 43 -21.49 5.43 -5.69
N GLN A 44 -20.85 6.53 -6.10
CA GLN A 44 -20.05 6.65 -7.33
C GLN A 44 -18.54 6.66 -7.04
N ILE A 45 -18.14 6.82 -5.77
CA ILE A 45 -16.75 6.66 -5.33
C ILE A 45 -16.38 5.19 -5.49
N SER A 46 -15.36 4.89 -6.28
CA SER A 46 -14.93 3.51 -6.46
C SER A 46 -14.50 2.91 -5.12
N LEU A 47 -14.63 1.59 -4.94
CA LEU A 47 -14.15 0.93 -3.71
C LEU A 47 -12.67 1.27 -3.43
N LEU A 48 -11.87 1.43 -4.49
CA LEU A 48 -10.47 1.86 -4.37
C LEU A 48 -10.36 3.27 -3.78
N ASP A 49 -11.15 4.22 -4.29
CA ASP A 49 -11.14 5.60 -3.79
C ASP A 49 -11.62 5.66 -2.33
N GLN A 50 -12.59 4.84 -1.93
CA GLN A 50 -13.01 4.72 -0.52
C GLN A 50 -11.89 4.19 0.37
N VAL A 51 -11.15 3.17 -0.09
CA VAL A 51 -9.98 2.64 0.62
C VAL A 51 -8.89 3.71 0.72
N MET A 52 -8.59 4.42 -0.38
CA MET A 52 -7.60 5.51 -0.38
C MET A 52 -7.99 6.62 0.59
N LEU A 53 -9.25 7.02 0.61
CA LEU A 53 -9.77 8.01 1.56
C LEU A 53 -9.63 7.52 3.01
N THR A 54 -9.95 6.25 3.28
CA THR A 54 -9.78 5.63 4.59
C THR A 54 -8.32 5.67 5.05
N VAL A 55 -7.37 5.35 4.17
CA VAL A 55 -5.93 5.45 4.47
C VAL A 55 -5.54 6.89 4.77
N ARG A 56 -5.96 7.86 3.93
CA ARG A 56 -5.63 9.27 4.12
C ARG A 56 -6.13 9.83 5.44
N LEU A 57 -7.33 9.45 5.86
CA LEU A 57 -7.95 9.91 7.11
C LEU A 57 -7.44 9.14 8.35
N CYS A 58 -6.61 8.10 8.18
CA CYS A 58 -6.07 7.35 9.30
C CYS A 58 -5.11 8.23 10.13
N PRO A 59 -5.27 8.28 11.48
CA PRO A 59 -4.35 9.02 12.34
C PRO A 59 -3.02 8.28 12.57
N HIS A 60 -2.97 6.98 12.29
CA HIS A 60 -1.77 6.15 12.42
C HIS A 60 -0.96 6.14 11.13
N MET A 61 0.30 5.71 11.18
CA MET A 61 1.15 5.57 9.99
C MET A 61 0.64 4.43 9.12
N ALA A 62 -0.22 4.75 8.17
CA ALA A 62 -0.75 3.84 7.17
C ALA A 62 -0.45 4.33 5.75
N CYS A 63 -0.27 3.40 4.83
CA CYS A 63 -0.12 3.70 3.41
C CYS A 63 -0.78 2.63 2.53
N LEU A 64 -1.15 3.03 1.32
CA LEU A 64 -1.57 2.13 0.26
C LEU A 64 -0.48 2.15 -0.80
N ILE A 65 0.07 0.99 -1.12
CA ILE A 65 1.12 0.87 -2.14
C ILE A 65 0.70 -0.12 -3.21
N GLU A 66 1.18 0.09 -4.43
CA GLU A 66 0.88 -0.75 -5.59
C GLU A 66 2.14 -1.12 -6.36
N GLY A 67 2.11 -2.29 -6.98
CA GLY A 67 3.06 -2.68 -8.02
C GLY A 67 4.07 -3.70 -7.53
N SER A 68 5.21 -3.77 -8.20
CA SER A 68 6.28 -4.70 -7.86
C SER A 68 7.66 -4.08 -7.99
N ARG A 69 7.92 -3.29 -9.04
CA ARG A 69 9.20 -2.56 -9.26
C ARG A 69 9.05 -1.33 -10.17
N PRO A 70 9.29 -0.10 -9.66
CA PRO A 70 9.19 0.28 -8.26
C PRO A 70 7.74 0.15 -7.78
N PHE A 71 7.53 0.11 -6.46
CA PHE A 71 6.19 0.29 -5.93
C PHE A 71 5.81 1.76 -5.98
N THR A 72 4.55 2.05 -6.22
CA THR A 72 3.97 3.39 -6.21
C THR A 72 3.19 3.59 -4.92
N LEU A 73 3.37 4.74 -4.27
CA LEU A 73 2.53 5.14 -3.14
C LEU A 73 1.20 5.68 -3.67
N LEU A 74 0.09 4.99 -3.45
CA LEU A 74 -1.23 5.43 -3.88
C LEU A 74 -1.87 6.40 -2.89
N ALA A 75 -1.78 6.10 -1.60
CA ALA A 75 -2.35 6.92 -0.54
C ALA A 75 -1.45 6.93 0.69
N SER A 76 -1.36 8.08 1.36
CA SER A 76 -0.63 8.23 2.62
C SER A 76 -1.52 8.84 3.70
N SER A 77 -1.46 8.26 4.89
CA SER A 77 -2.16 8.74 6.08
C SER A 77 -1.66 10.06 6.62
N GLN A 78 -2.49 10.74 7.42
CA GLN A 78 -2.07 11.89 8.22
C GLN A 78 -0.95 11.54 9.21
N GLY A 79 -0.94 10.31 9.74
CA GLY A 79 0.14 9.83 10.62
C GLY A 79 1.52 9.88 9.96
N ASN A 80 1.59 9.81 8.62
CA ASN A 80 2.84 9.93 7.87
C ASN A 80 3.33 11.37 7.66
N ALA A 81 2.54 12.38 8.03
CA ALA A 81 2.95 13.78 7.89
C ALA A 81 4.07 14.17 8.89
N SER A 82 4.27 13.40 9.96
CA SER A 82 5.31 13.64 10.95
C SER A 82 6.71 13.32 10.41
N PRO A 83 7.76 14.11 10.72
CA PRO A 83 9.15 13.78 10.41
C PRO A 83 9.64 12.45 11.01
N ARG A 84 8.94 11.95 12.04
CA ARG A 84 9.20 10.63 12.64
C ARG A 84 8.72 9.48 11.75
N SER A 85 7.80 9.74 10.83
CA SER A 85 7.36 8.71 9.88
C SER A 85 8.44 8.45 8.83
N PRO A 86 8.74 7.19 8.53
CA PRO A 86 9.65 6.85 7.43
C PRO A 86 9.04 7.18 6.04
N PHE A 87 7.75 7.51 5.98
CA PHE A 87 7.05 7.90 4.75
C PHE A 87 6.89 9.43 4.60
N HIS A 88 7.47 10.24 5.48
CA HIS A 88 7.30 11.71 5.49
C HIS A 88 7.68 12.38 4.15
N GLU A 89 8.75 11.89 3.53
CA GLU A 89 9.26 12.43 2.26
C GLU A 89 8.57 11.81 1.03
N CYS A 90 7.80 10.74 1.22
CA CYS A 90 7.10 10.09 0.13
C CYS A 90 5.92 10.94 -0.35
N ARG A 91 5.58 10.79 -1.64
CA ARG A 91 4.49 11.52 -2.28
C ARG A 91 3.56 10.56 -2.99
N GLU A 92 2.26 10.82 -2.90
CA GLU A 92 1.26 10.02 -3.60
C GLU A 92 1.46 10.09 -5.12
N ASN A 93 1.15 8.98 -5.78
CA ASN A 93 1.34 8.73 -7.21
C ASN A 93 2.81 8.80 -7.67
N GLN A 94 3.76 8.70 -6.74
CA GLN A 94 5.18 8.61 -7.06
C GLN A 94 5.76 7.24 -6.69
N PRO A 95 6.79 6.80 -7.41
CA PRO A 95 7.62 5.67 -7.01
C PRO A 95 8.19 5.84 -5.59
N LEU A 96 8.13 4.79 -4.78
CA LEU A 96 8.78 4.70 -3.48
C LEU A 96 10.28 4.45 -3.67
N LEU A 97 11.02 5.53 -3.92
CA LEU A 97 12.48 5.54 -4.11
C LEU A 97 13.17 6.19 -2.91
N CYS A 98 12.81 5.78 -1.70
CA CYS A 98 13.39 6.30 -0.46
C CYS A 98 14.42 5.31 0.10
N PRO A 99 15.71 5.69 0.24
CA PRO A 99 16.73 4.81 0.82
C PRO A 99 16.37 4.28 2.21
N ASP A 100 15.69 5.10 3.02
CA ASP A 100 15.17 4.73 4.35
C ASP A 100 14.23 3.53 4.35
N LEU A 101 13.58 3.26 3.21
CA LEU A 101 12.58 2.23 3.06
C LEU A 101 13.13 0.96 2.41
N THR A 102 14.43 0.83 2.17
CA THR A 102 14.98 -0.33 1.44
C THR A 102 14.54 -1.67 2.04
N SER A 103 14.72 -1.85 3.35
CA SER A 103 14.30 -3.07 4.06
C SER A 103 12.78 -3.27 4.02
N PHE A 104 12.00 -2.19 4.17
CA PHE A 104 10.55 -2.21 4.01
C PHE A 104 10.14 -2.73 2.61
N MET A 105 10.74 -2.18 1.55
CA MET A 105 10.45 -2.53 0.16
C MET A 105 10.83 -3.97 -0.18
N GLU A 106 11.91 -4.49 0.40
CA GLU A 106 12.30 -5.90 0.27
C GLU A 106 11.28 -6.83 0.89
N GLY A 107 10.78 -6.54 2.09
CA GLY A 107 9.74 -7.36 2.71
C GLY A 107 8.44 -7.40 1.90
N ILE A 108 7.96 -6.24 1.43
CA ILE A 108 6.78 -6.20 0.55
C ILE A 108 6.99 -7.02 -0.72
N ARG A 109 8.19 -6.99 -1.30
CA ARG A 109 8.52 -7.77 -2.49
C ARG A 109 8.40 -9.27 -2.22
N THR A 110 9.01 -9.76 -1.14
CA THR A 110 8.87 -11.16 -0.75
C THR A 110 7.41 -11.54 -0.51
N LEU A 111 6.63 -10.69 0.16
CA LEU A 111 5.21 -10.92 0.38
C LEU A 111 4.40 -10.95 -0.93
N THR A 112 4.77 -10.14 -1.90
CA THR A 112 4.14 -10.10 -3.24
C THR A 112 4.44 -11.39 -4.00
N GLU A 113 5.67 -11.89 -3.96
CA GLU A 113 6.07 -13.16 -4.55
C GLU A 113 5.31 -14.34 -3.91
N LEU A 114 5.28 -14.41 -2.56
CA LEU A 114 4.51 -15.42 -1.83
C LEU A 114 3.01 -15.37 -2.15
N LYS A 115 2.44 -14.18 -2.31
CA LYS A 115 1.04 -14.03 -2.70
C LYS A 115 0.79 -14.56 -4.12
N HIS A 116 1.67 -14.26 -5.07
CA HIS A 116 1.55 -14.75 -6.45
C HIS A 116 1.68 -16.27 -6.54
N GLU A 117 2.51 -16.87 -5.69
CA GLU A 117 2.63 -18.33 -5.55
C GLU A 117 1.44 -18.97 -4.82
N GLY A 118 0.51 -18.18 -4.31
CA GLY A 118 -0.63 -18.66 -3.53
C GLY A 118 -0.27 -19.08 -2.09
N ALA A 119 0.97 -18.85 -1.67
CA ALA A 119 1.46 -19.14 -0.32
C ALA A 119 1.00 -18.12 0.73
N LEU A 120 0.40 -17.00 0.30
CA LEU A 120 -0.12 -15.95 1.18
C LEU A 120 -1.50 -15.46 0.73
N GLN A 121 -2.50 -15.65 1.60
CA GLN A 121 -3.87 -15.16 1.38
C GLN A 121 -4.32 -14.06 2.36
N GLY A 122 -3.69 -14.00 3.54
CA GLY A 122 -4.06 -13.09 4.63
C GLY A 122 -3.10 -11.92 4.81
N ALA A 123 -3.12 -11.36 6.03
CA ALA A 123 -2.19 -10.32 6.44
C ALA A 123 -0.82 -10.91 6.78
N ALA A 124 0.23 -10.11 6.69
CA ALA A 124 1.58 -10.53 7.07
C ALA A 124 2.28 -9.47 7.90
N GLY A 125 2.97 -9.93 8.96
CA GLY A 125 3.83 -9.11 9.79
C GLY A 125 5.24 -9.01 9.20
N HIS A 126 5.85 -7.84 9.33
CA HIS A 126 7.20 -7.57 8.87
C HIS A 126 7.88 -6.56 9.80
N ILE A 127 9.02 -6.94 10.38
CA ILE A 127 9.89 -6.03 11.14
C ILE A 127 11.05 -5.57 10.26
N TRP A 128 11.43 -4.30 10.38
CA TRP A 128 12.46 -3.69 9.53
C TRP A 128 13.08 -2.47 10.21
N HIS A 129 14.24 -2.02 9.72
CA HIS A 129 14.92 -0.82 10.21
C HIS A 129 14.86 0.32 9.21
N ARG A 130 14.65 1.54 9.70
CA ARG A 130 14.87 2.79 8.95
C ARG A 130 16.38 3.08 8.86
N GLN A 131 16.95 3.11 7.65
CA GLN A 131 18.41 3.04 7.45
C GLN A 131 19.19 4.37 7.49
N ALA A 132 18.64 5.50 7.09
CA ALA A 132 19.40 6.75 6.88
C ALA A 132 19.15 7.85 7.93
N SER A 133 18.51 7.51 9.04
CA SER A 133 18.41 8.40 10.21
C SER A 133 19.67 8.31 11.08
N ALA A 134 20.09 9.41 11.71
CA ALA A 134 21.17 9.45 12.71
C ALA A 134 20.90 8.49 13.88
N GLU A 135 19.63 8.15 14.10
CA GLU A 135 19.18 7.09 15.01
C GLU A 135 18.35 6.10 14.20
N PRO A 136 18.85 4.88 13.90
CA PRO A 136 18.05 3.84 13.28
C PRO A 136 16.84 3.57 14.17
N THR A 137 15.66 3.52 13.56
CA THR A 137 14.43 3.23 14.27
C THR A 137 13.89 1.91 13.76
N ALA A 138 13.75 0.95 14.67
CA ALA A 138 13.08 -0.30 14.42
C ALA A 138 11.57 -0.05 14.20
N MET A 139 11.02 -0.72 13.19
CA MET A 139 9.64 -0.57 12.78
C MET A 139 8.98 -1.95 12.67
N LYS A 140 7.70 -2.01 13.01
CA LYS A 140 6.83 -3.16 12.72
C LYS A 140 5.75 -2.73 11.76
N SER A 141 5.57 -3.49 10.70
CA SER A 141 4.52 -3.31 9.70
C SER A 141 3.60 -4.52 9.63
N ILE A 142 2.32 -4.26 9.41
CA ILE A 142 1.33 -5.26 9.02
C ILE A 142 0.87 -4.93 7.60
N HIS A 143 0.90 -5.93 6.72
CA HIS A 143 0.62 -5.80 5.31
C HIS A 143 -0.61 -6.62 4.95
N ILE A 144 -1.66 -5.94 4.50
CA ILE A 144 -2.93 -6.56 4.12
C ILE A 144 -3.05 -6.45 2.59
N PRO A 145 -3.08 -7.56 1.86
CA PRO A 145 -3.19 -7.50 0.42
C PRO A 145 -4.62 -7.15 0.01
N ILE A 146 -4.78 -6.22 -0.92
CA ILE A 146 -6.08 -5.84 -1.48
C ILE A 146 -6.18 -6.39 -2.91
N GLY A 147 -7.11 -7.30 -3.13
CA GLY A 147 -7.39 -7.87 -4.45
C GLY A 147 -8.05 -6.83 -5.35
N THR A 148 -7.37 -6.44 -6.43
CA THR A 148 -7.93 -5.52 -7.45
C THR A 148 -8.00 -6.13 -8.85
N GLY A 149 -7.73 -7.43 -8.97
CA GLY A 149 -7.76 -8.17 -10.23
C GLY A 149 -6.64 -9.20 -10.31
N PRO A 150 -6.56 -9.98 -11.41
CA PRO A 150 -5.66 -11.11 -11.55
C PRO A 150 -4.16 -10.73 -11.54
N ASN A 151 -3.81 -9.50 -11.92
CA ASN A 151 -2.41 -9.07 -12.06
C ASN A 151 -2.08 -7.78 -11.30
N ARG A 152 -2.95 -7.36 -10.37
CA ARG A 152 -2.79 -6.11 -9.62
C ARG A 152 -2.72 -6.43 -8.14
N CYS A 153 -1.53 -6.27 -7.57
CA CYS A 153 -1.30 -6.42 -6.14
C CYS A 153 -1.15 -5.05 -5.51
N MET A 154 -2.02 -4.76 -4.56
CA MET A 154 -1.90 -3.59 -3.70
C MET A 154 -1.78 -4.05 -2.26
N TRP A 155 -1.08 -3.27 -1.45
CA TRP A 155 -0.88 -3.54 -0.04
C TRP A 155 -1.35 -2.35 0.78
N HIS A 156 -2.34 -2.57 1.64
CA HIS A 156 -2.61 -1.67 2.74
C HIS A 156 -1.66 -2.02 3.87
N THR A 157 -0.83 -1.05 4.23
CA THR A 157 0.22 -1.23 5.23
C THR A 157 -0.02 -0.31 6.40
N ILE A 158 0.08 -0.85 7.61
CA ILE A 158 0.11 -0.08 8.85
C ILE A 158 1.47 -0.31 9.47
N THR A 159 2.11 0.77 9.91
CA THR A 159 3.45 0.75 10.49
C THR A 159 3.42 1.40 11.87
N ILE A 160 4.17 0.84 12.81
CA ILE A 160 4.40 1.42 14.14
C ILE A 160 5.90 1.38 14.46
N PRO A 161 6.42 2.38 15.20
CA PRO A 161 7.76 2.28 15.75
C PRO A 161 7.75 1.22 16.86
N ILE A 162 8.85 0.48 16.97
CA ILE A 162 9.09 -0.45 18.07
C ILE A 162 10.45 -0.17 18.68
N THR A 163 10.65 -0.60 19.91
CA THR A 163 11.96 -0.55 20.58
C THR A 163 12.91 -1.60 20.01
N GLU A 164 14.22 -1.37 20.16
CA GLU A 164 15.24 -2.36 19.80
C GLU A 164 15.08 -3.68 20.58
N THR A 165 14.58 -3.61 21.83
CA THR A 165 14.27 -4.80 22.62
C THR A 165 13.10 -5.58 22.03
N GLU A 166 12.02 -4.91 21.63
CA GLU A 166 10.89 -5.55 20.92
C GLU A 166 11.32 -6.11 19.57
N PHE A 167 12.21 -5.42 18.84
CA PHE A 167 12.77 -5.91 17.59
C PHE A 167 13.53 -7.23 17.81
N ALA A 168 14.50 -7.23 18.74
CA ALA A 168 15.31 -8.42 19.05
C ALA A 168 14.45 -9.59 19.54
N GLN A 169 13.44 -9.32 20.38
CA GLN A 169 12.50 -10.34 20.83
C GLN A 169 11.68 -10.90 19.66
N THR A 170 11.15 -10.03 18.79
CA THR A 170 10.37 -10.46 17.62
C THR A 170 11.23 -11.26 16.65
N GLU A 171 12.49 -10.86 16.44
CA GLU A 171 13.44 -11.58 15.58
C GLU A 171 13.74 -12.99 16.11
N LEU A 172 13.90 -13.13 17.43
CA LEU A 172 14.06 -14.43 18.11
C LEU A 172 12.81 -15.30 18.01
N GLU A 173 11.63 -14.72 18.27
CA GLU A 173 10.34 -15.42 18.19
C GLU A 173 10.05 -15.90 16.76
N TRP A 174 10.44 -15.11 15.77
CA TRP A 174 10.16 -15.40 14.36
C TRP A 174 11.24 -16.26 13.71
N ASP A 175 12.38 -16.51 14.38
CA ASP A 175 13.50 -17.29 13.83
C ASP A 175 13.94 -16.74 12.44
N GLY A 176 13.84 -15.42 12.24
CA GLY A 176 14.07 -14.75 10.95
C GLY A 176 13.05 -15.02 9.85
N ARG A 177 11.86 -15.55 10.18
CA ARG A 177 10.79 -15.90 9.22
C ARG A 177 9.72 -14.81 9.13
N LEU A 178 9.13 -14.66 7.94
CA LEU A 178 7.91 -13.87 7.77
C LEU A 178 6.75 -14.63 8.41
N THR A 179 6.00 -13.97 9.29
CA THR A 179 4.81 -14.54 9.93
C THR A 179 3.56 -14.12 9.15
N LEU A 180 2.84 -15.13 8.65
CA LEU A 180 1.58 -14.95 7.94
C LEU A 180 0.44 -15.04 8.96
N GLU A 181 -0.19 -13.92 9.30
CA GLU A 181 -1.36 -13.89 10.18
C GLU A 181 -2.61 -14.22 9.35
N GLY A 182 -3.17 -15.42 9.56
CA GLY A 182 -4.45 -15.82 8.97
C GLY A 182 -4.47 -17.16 8.22
N GLN A 183 -3.38 -17.94 8.21
CA GLN A 183 -3.42 -19.34 7.74
C GLN A 183 -2.66 -20.27 8.69
N ALA A 184 -3.34 -21.34 9.10
CA ALA A 184 -2.69 -22.46 9.77
C ALA A 184 -1.73 -23.13 8.78
N GLY A 185 -0.42 -22.95 9.00
CA GLY A 185 0.62 -23.80 8.45
C GLY A 185 1.01 -23.52 7.01
N LEU A 186 1.94 -22.58 6.80
CA LEU A 186 3.00 -22.69 5.80
C LEU A 186 4.10 -21.68 6.13
N ALA A 187 5.13 -22.15 6.83
CA ALA A 187 6.34 -21.39 7.12
C ALA A 187 7.30 -21.51 5.92
N THR A 188 7.59 -20.40 5.25
CA THR A 188 8.66 -20.36 4.24
C THR A 188 9.99 -19.98 4.93
N ARG A 189 10.99 -20.87 4.80
CA ARG A 189 12.35 -20.65 5.30
C ARG A 189 13.12 -19.76 4.33
N ARG A 190 13.88 -18.78 4.84
CA ARG A 190 14.96 -18.11 4.09
C ARG A 190 16.15 -19.07 3.94
N PRO A 191 16.72 -19.25 2.74
CA PRO A 191 17.92 -20.08 2.53
C PRO A 191 19.25 -19.42 2.96
N ASP A 192 19.29 -18.11 3.23
CA ASP A 192 20.55 -17.38 3.43
C ASP A 192 21.10 -17.31 4.86
N LEU A 193 20.47 -17.98 5.84
CA LEU A 193 20.93 -17.97 7.24
C LEU A 193 21.83 -19.15 7.63
N ASP A 194 21.95 -20.18 6.80
CA ASP A 194 22.75 -21.38 7.11
C ASP A 194 24.28 -21.14 7.05
N GLU A 195 24.74 -20.09 6.37
CA GLU A 195 26.19 -19.83 6.25
C GLU A 195 26.78 -19.07 7.44
N LYS A 196 25.96 -18.30 8.19
CA LYS A 196 26.42 -17.56 9.37
C LYS A 196 26.36 -18.38 10.66
N THR A 197 25.38 -19.28 10.81
CA THR A 197 25.27 -20.15 11.98
C THR A 197 26.29 -21.31 11.97
N ALA A 198 26.80 -21.71 10.80
CA ALA A 198 27.88 -22.70 10.68
C ALA A 198 29.25 -22.17 11.14
N LYS A 199 29.48 -20.85 11.14
CA LYS A 199 30.76 -20.23 11.54
C LYS A 199 30.86 -19.90 13.03
N LEU A 200 29.76 -19.98 13.78
CA LEU A 200 29.75 -19.76 15.24
C LEU A 200 29.86 -21.06 16.06
N ARG A 201 30.04 -22.22 15.40
CA ARG A 201 30.20 -23.55 16.02
C ARG A 201 31.56 -24.21 15.75
N LYS A 202 32.59 -23.44 15.40
CA LYS A 202 33.98 -23.92 15.34
C LYS A 202 34.88 -23.09 16.22
#